data_AF-A0AAD5MMN7-F1
#
_entry.id   AF-A0AAD5MMN7-F1
#
_cell.length_a   1.000
_cell.length_b   1.000
_cell.length_c   1.000
_cell.angle_alpha   90.00
_cell.angle_beta   90.00
_cell.angle_gamma   90.00
#
_symmetry.space_group_name_H-M   'P 1'
#
loop_
_entity.id
_entity.type
_entity.pdbx_description
1 polymer ?
#
loop_
_entity_poly.entity_id
_entity_poly.type
_entity_poly.pdbx_seq_one_letter_code
_entity_poly.pdbx_strand_id
1 'polypeptide(L)'
;MFLLKYYDVNNTEITMDNDFADVKIMDKDLAEIMMNCSNLLENIDPSFPALLIDDRVIGSLSRIDCETTPTKIRVGVDMRLLTSVEKESYLEYEIIYYENFKDRDHLRFYDLPTRIIPRIPVWRYGNLSIPWDTKRFSEFWKRSKVVQCRGMKVVRSKRSRYLPLEKTLRTMSSLRSYLTDFDIYPFLCGGTLLVNLWKGVCLLKQLD
;
A
#
# COMPACT_ATOMS: atom_id res chain seq x y z
N MET A 1 4.78 -29.14 -5.20
CA MET A 1 3.44 -28.62 -5.57
C MET A 1 3.12 -27.49 -4.61
N PHE A 2 3.45 -26.26 -5.00
CA PHE A 2 3.18 -25.09 -4.15
C PHE A 2 1.74 -24.64 -4.40
N LEU A 3 0.89 -24.76 -3.38
CA LEU A 3 -0.45 -24.18 -3.39
C LEU A 3 -0.30 -22.68 -3.09
N LEU A 4 -0.30 -21.85 -4.14
CA LEU A 4 -0.39 -20.40 -4.02
C LEU A 4 -1.76 -20.05 -3.45
N LYS A 5 -1.80 -19.60 -2.20
CA LYS A 5 -3.00 -19.10 -1.53
C LYS A 5 -2.96 -17.58 -1.45
N TYR A 6 -4.05 -16.96 -1.87
CA TYR A 6 -4.22 -15.52 -1.95
C TYR A 6 -4.79 -14.99 -0.64
N TYR A 7 -4.15 -14.00 -0.02
CA TYR A 7 -4.62 -13.42 1.24
C TYR A 7 -4.72 -11.90 1.13
N ASP A 8 -5.83 -11.33 1.61
CA ASP A 8 -5.81 -9.93 2.03
C ASP A 8 -4.86 -9.80 3.24
N VAL A 9 -4.40 -8.58 3.53
CA VAL A 9 -3.65 -8.20 4.74
C VAL A 9 -4.35 -8.67 6.03
N ASN A 10 -5.66 -8.96 5.96
CA ASN A 10 -6.47 -9.52 7.05
C ASN A 10 -6.57 -11.05 7.10
N ASN A 11 -5.78 -11.79 6.32
CA ASN A 11 -5.82 -13.27 6.31
C ASN A 11 -7.14 -13.87 5.80
N THR A 12 -7.91 -13.13 5.03
CA THR A 12 -9.06 -13.66 4.28
C THR A 12 -8.58 -14.20 2.95
N GLU A 13 -8.88 -15.48 2.69
CA GLU A 13 -8.61 -16.14 1.42
C GLU A 13 -9.48 -15.51 0.34
N ILE A 14 -8.87 -14.95 -0.70
CA ILE A 14 -9.60 -14.34 -1.82
C ILE A 14 -9.88 -15.47 -2.82
N THR A 15 -11.11 -15.98 -2.86
CA THR A 15 -11.58 -16.81 -3.97
C THR A 15 -11.90 -15.90 -5.14
N MET A 16 -11.20 -16.09 -6.25
CA MET A 16 -11.43 -15.35 -7.49
C MET A 16 -12.68 -15.92 -8.15
N ASP A 17 -13.81 -15.20 -8.07
CA ASP A 17 -14.99 -15.53 -8.86
C ASP A 17 -14.68 -15.32 -10.36
N ASN A 18 -15.17 -16.26 -11.17
CA ASN A 18 -14.71 -16.64 -12.52
C ASN A 18 -14.82 -15.61 -13.67
N ASP A 19 -14.97 -14.30 -13.42
CA ASP A 19 -15.29 -13.34 -14.50
C ASP A 19 -14.13 -12.44 -14.97
N PHE A 20 -12.88 -12.67 -14.55
CA PHE A 20 -11.71 -11.96 -15.07
C PHE A 20 -10.65 -12.92 -15.62
N ALA A 21 -10.79 -13.27 -16.90
CA ALA A 21 -9.86 -14.12 -17.64
C ALA A 21 -8.46 -13.50 -17.85
N ASP A 22 -8.22 -12.25 -17.44
CA ASP A 22 -6.92 -11.56 -17.55
C ASP A 22 -6.00 -11.74 -16.33
N VAL A 23 -6.47 -12.40 -15.26
CA VAL A 23 -5.70 -12.63 -14.02
C VAL A 23 -4.59 -13.68 -14.18
N LYS A 24 -4.64 -14.53 -15.22
CA LYS A 24 -3.66 -15.60 -15.43
C LYS A 24 -2.26 -15.14 -15.86
N ILE A 25 -2.07 -13.86 -16.21
CA ILE A 25 -0.83 -13.39 -16.85
C ILE A 25 0.23 -12.91 -15.83
N MET A 26 -0.12 -12.67 -14.56
CA MET A 26 0.83 -12.19 -13.53
C MET A 26 1.35 -13.26 -12.55
N ASP A 27 0.82 -14.48 -12.59
CA ASP A 27 1.24 -15.58 -11.69
C ASP A 27 2.69 -16.07 -11.98
N LYS A 28 3.16 -15.83 -13.22
CA LYS A 28 4.50 -16.22 -13.66
C LYS A 28 5.60 -15.41 -12.96
N ASP A 29 5.41 -14.09 -12.84
CA ASP A 29 6.39 -13.19 -12.23
C ASP A 29 6.62 -13.55 -10.76
N LEU A 30 5.56 -13.97 -10.06
CA LEU A 30 5.65 -14.41 -8.67
C LEU A 30 6.39 -15.74 -8.53
N ALA A 31 6.05 -16.73 -9.35
CA ALA A 31 6.75 -18.01 -9.34
C ALA A 31 8.25 -17.84 -9.67
N GLU A 32 8.56 -16.92 -10.58
CA GLU A 32 9.93 -16.57 -10.94
C GLU A 32 10.68 -15.90 -9.77
N ILE A 33 10.05 -14.95 -9.06
CA ILE A 33 10.62 -14.37 -7.84
C ILE A 33 10.86 -15.43 -6.77
N MET A 34 9.89 -16.32 -6.51
CA MET A 34 10.02 -17.35 -5.48
C MET A 34 11.13 -18.35 -5.79
N MET A 35 11.35 -18.70 -7.06
CA MET A 35 12.42 -19.63 -7.43
C MET A 35 13.81 -18.97 -7.50
N ASN A 36 13.89 -17.74 -8.01
CA ASN A 36 15.18 -17.08 -8.23
C ASN A 36 15.67 -16.31 -7.00
N CYS A 37 14.77 -15.80 -6.15
CA CYS A 37 15.10 -15.02 -4.96
C CYS A 37 14.86 -15.76 -3.64
N SER A 38 14.71 -17.10 -3.63
CA SER A 38 14.42 -17.86 -2.41
C SER A 38 15.39 -17.53 -1.26
N ASN A 39 16.70 -17.53 -1.53
CA ASN A 39 17.72 -17.25 -0.51
C ASN A 39 17.59 -15.83 0.06
N LEU A 40 17.26 -14.84 -0.79
CA LEU A 40 17.02 -13.48 -0.33
C LEU A 40 15.78 -13.47 0.57
N LEU A 41 14.69 -14.09 0.14
CA LEU A 41 13.42 -14.15 0.89
C LEU A 41 13.58 -14.83 2.25
N GLU A 42 14.34 -15.93 2.33
CA GLU A 42 14.68 -16.59 3.60
C GLU A 42 15.48 -15.69 4.53
N ASN A 43 16.43 -14.91 3.99
CA ASN A 43 17.26 -14.01 4.79
C ASN A 43 16.51 -12.78 5.32
N ILE A 44 15.43 -12.38 4.64
CA ILE A 44 14.65 -11.18 5.02
C ILE A 44 13.33 -11.51 5.71
N ASP A 45 13.01 -12.79 5.90
CA ASP A 45 11.78 -13.21 6.58
C ASP A 45 11.89 -12.95 8.10
N PRO A 46 11.07 -12.06 8.67
CA PRO A 46 11.11 -11.78 10.09
C PRO A 46 10.46 -12.90 10.92
N SER A 47 10.76 -12.94 12.22
CA SER A 47 10.07 -13.84 13.16
C SER A 47 8.63 -13.42 13.50
N PHE A 48 8.15 -12.31 12.94
CA PHE A 48 6.83 -11.72 13.18
C PHE A 48 6.15 -11.31 11.86
N PRO A 49 4.81 -11.30 11.78
CA PRO A 49 4.11 -10.88 10.57
C PRO A 49 4.46 -9.45 10.16
N ALA A 50 4.98 -9.29 8.93
CA ALA A 50 5.42 -8.00 8.43
C ALA A 50 5.08 -7.81 6.94
N LEU A 51 4.96 -6.57 6.49
CA LEU A 51 4.77 -6.18 5.10
C LEU A 51 6.08 -5.60 4.58
N LEU A 52 6.61 -6.12 3.47
CA LEU A 52 7.77 -5.54 2.82
C LEU A 52 7.41 -4.16 2.26
N ILE A 53 8.09 -3.12 2.74
CA ILE A 53 7.92 -1.73 2.28
C ILE A 53 9.24 -1.10 1.82
N ASP A 54 10.35 -1.83 1.88
CA ASP A 54 11.66 -1.34 1.46
C ASP A 54 11.72 -1.19 -0.06
N ASP A 55 11.72 0.06 -0.51
CA ASP A 55 11.76 0.47 -1.91
C ASP A 55 12.90 -0.23 -2.69
N ARG A 56 14.05 -0.47 -2.02
CA ARG A 56 15.24 -1.07 -2.64
C ARG A 56 15.00 -2.55 -2.88
N VAL A 57 14.55 -3.28 -1.86
CA VAL A 57 14.26 -4.72 -1.94
C VAL A 57 13.12 -4.97 -2.94
N ILE A 58 12.05 -4.17 -2.88
CA ILE A 58 10.94 -4.28 -3.82
C ILE A 58 11.40 -4.05 -5.27
N GLY A 59 12.27 -3.07 -5.48
CA GLY A 59 12.88 -2.82 -6.79
C GLY A 59 13.74 -3.97 -7.29
N SER A 60 14.56 -4.56 -6.40
CA SER A 60 15.39 -5.74 -6.65
C SER A 60 14.56 -6.97 -7.01
N LEU A 61 13.49 -7.26 -6.25
CA LEU A 61 12.54 -8.34 -6.55
C LEU A 61 11.85 -8.13 -7.90
N SER A 62 11.44 -6.89 -8.23
CA SER A 62 10.82 -6.58 -9.53
C SER A 62 11.76 -6.78 -10.71
N ARG A 63 13.09 -6.81 -10.50
CA ARG A 63 14.11 -7.04 -11.53
C ARG A 63 14.68 -8.45 -11.47
N ILE A 64 14.24 -9.27 -10.51
CA ILE A 64 14.79 -10.60 -10.22
C ILE A 64 16.31 -10.50 -9.94
N ASP A 65 16.72 -9.38 -9.34
CA ASP A 65 18.09 -9.12 -8.91
C ASP A 65 18.17 -9.35 -7.41
N CYS A 66 18.49 -10.58 -7.01
CA CYS A 66 18.40 -11.02 -5.61
C CYS A 66 19.73 -10.87 -4.86
N GLU A 67 20.75 -10.23 -5.44
CA GLU A 67 22.07 -10.06 -4.82
C GLU A 67 22.09 -8.93 -3.78
N THR A 68 21.06 -8.08 -3.79
CA THR A 68 20.96 -6.95 -2.88
C THR A 68 20.73 -7.44 -1.45
N THR A 69 21.71 -7.24 -0.56
CA THR A 69 21.58 -7.47 0.88
C THR A 69 21.57 -6.13 1.61
N PRO A 70 20.40 -5.53 1.87
CA PRO A 70 20.33 -4.28 2.60
C PRO A 70 20.83 -4.49 4.03
N THR A 71 21.61 -3.54 4.54
CA THR A 71 22.09 -3.56 5.94
C THR A 71 20.96 -3.45 6.97
N LYS A 72 19.88 -2.77 6.60
CA LYS A 72 18.66 -2.64 7.41
C LYS A 72 17.45 -2.59 6.49
N ILE A 73 16.46 -3.44 6.73
CA ILE A 73 15.30 -3.62 5.84
C ILE A 73 14.10 -2.90 6.43
N ARG A 74 13.42 -2.09 5.62
CA ARG A 74 12.18 -1.42 6.05
C ARG A 74 10.99 -2.36 5.92
N VAL A 75 10.30 -2.57 7.04
CA VAL A 75 9.10 -3.42 7.10
C VAL A 75 7.94 -2.70 7.78
N GLY A 76 6.74 -2.93 7.25
CA GLY A 76 5.49 -2.47 7.82
C GLY A 76 4.94 -3.50 8.80
N VAL A 77 4.61 -3.10 10.03
CA VAL A 77 3.99 -4.00 11.02
C VAL A 77 2.62 -3.46 11.42
N ASP A 78 1.62 -4.34 11.46
CA ASP A 78 0.29 -3.95 11.90
C ASP A 78 0.34 -3.47 13.37
N MET A 79 -0.26 -2.32 13.67
CA MET A 79 -0.25 -1.73 15.00
C MET A 79 -0.83 -2.66 16.09
N ARG A 80 -1.66 -3.65 15.72
CA ARG A 80 -2.13 -4.72 16.61
C ARG A 80 -1.00 -5.55 17.22
N LEU A 81 0.16 -5.61 16.56
CA LEU A 81 1.34 -6.37 16.97
C LEU A 81 2.39 -5.52 17.70
N LEU A 82 2.11 -4.23 17.95
CA LEU A 82 3.04 -3.29 18.60
C LEU A 82 3.63 -3.87 19.90
N THR A 83 2.78 -4.35 20.80
CA THR A 83 3.22 -4.84 22.12
C THR A 83 4.04 -6.13 22.07
N SER A 84 3.89 -6.96 21.03
CA SER A 84 4.70 -8.16 20.85
C SER A 84 6.04 -7.83 20.22
N VAL A 85 6.04 -6.95 19.22
CA VAL A 85 7.23 -6.60 18.44
C VAL A 85 8.16 -5.65 19.21
N GLU A 86 7.64 -4.71 20.01
CA GLU A 86 8.48 -3.79 20.81
C GLU A 86 9.26 -4.47 21.95
N LYS A 87 8.81 -5.64 22.41
CA LYS A 87 9.52 -6.39 23.47
C LYS A 87 10.83 -7.00 22.97
N GLU A 88 10.96 -7.18 21.67
CA GLU A 88 12.11 -7.76 21.01
C GLU A 88 12.92 -6.68 20.30
N SER A 89 14.25 -6.78 20.34
CA SER A 89 15.15 -5.82 19.68
C SER A 89 15.56 -6.36 18.32
N TYR A 90 14.85 -5.94 17.27
CA TYR A 90 15.15 -6.29 15.88
C TYR A 90 16.01 -5.21 15.21
N LEU A 91 17.34 -5.34 15.28
CA LEU A 91 18.28 -4.33 14.80
C LEU A 91 18.40 -4.31 13.27
N GLU A 92 18.14 -5.46 12.64
CA GLU A 92 18.14 -5.71 11.20
C GLU A 92 16.93 -5.09 10.47
N TYR A 93 15.88 -4.71 11.22
CA TYR A 93 14.66 -4.14 10.67
C TYR A 93 14.45 -2.67 11.07
N GLU A 94 14.05 -1.83 10.12
CA GLU A 94 13.42 -0.54 10.39
C GLU A 94 11.92 -0.74 10.34
N ILE A 95 11.32 -0.82 11.52
CA ILE A 95 9.90 -1.14 11.68
C ILE A 95 9.05 0.12 11.59
N ILE A 96 8.10 0.12 10.67
CA ILE A 96 7.10 1.18 10.51
C ILE A 96 5.74 0.60 10.82
N TYR A 97 5.07 1.14 11.84
CA TYR A 97 3.73 0.67 12.18
C TYR A 97 2.67 1.20 11.23
N TYR A 98 1.67 0.39 10.93
CA TYR A 98 0.51 0.80 10.15
C TYR A 98 -0.81 0.33 10.74
N GLU A 99 -1.87 1.09 10.46
CA GLU A 99 -3.24 0.70 10.76
C GLU A 99 -3.92 0.09 9.55
N ASN A 100 -4.51 -1.09 9.75
CA ASN A 100 -5.38 -1.76 8.81
C ASN A 100 -6.82 -1.78 9.36
N PHE A 101 -7.58 -0.73 9.06
CA PHE A 101 -8.98 -0.64 9.46
C PHE A 101 -9.85 -1.50 8.53
N LYS A 102 -10.65 -2.42 9.09
CA LYS A 102 -11.52 -3.31 8.31
C LYS A 102 -12.53 -2.55 7.45
N ASP A 103 -13.03 -1.42 7.95
CA ASP A 103 -14.01 -0.54 7.33
C ASP A 103 -13.40 0.48 6.35
N ARG A 104 -12.09 0.43 6.11
CA ARG A 104 -11.40 1.37 5.22
C ARG A 104 -10.65 0.68 4.10
N ASP A 105 -10.62 1.34 2.96
CA ASP A 105 -9.97 0.93 1.71
C ASP A 105 -8.49 1.33 1.63
N HIS A 106 -7.88 1.71 2.75
CA HIS A 106 -6.50 2.19 2.79
C HIS A 106 -5.78 1.72 4.07
N LEU A 107 -4.47 1.65 3.94
CA LEU A 107 -3.50 1.47 5.02
C LEU A 107 -2.93 2.84 5.40
N ARG A 108 -2.76 3.08 6.69
CA ARG A 108 -2.13 4.30 7.22
C ARG A 108 -0.84 3.93 7.91
N PHE A 109 0.30 4.35 7.35
CA PHE A 109 1.62 4.12 7.90
C PHE A 109 2.09 5.33 8.71
N TYR A 110 2.58 5.06 9.91
CA TYR A 110 3.19 6.04 10.81
C TYR A 110 4.67 6.28 10.49
N ASP A 111 4.96 6.52 9.21
CA ASP A 111 6.27 7.01 8.74
C ASP A 111 6.37 8.53 8.98
N LEU A 112 7.56 9.11 8.73
CA LEU A 112 7.80 10.55 8.80
C LEU A 112 8.06 11.12 7.39
N PRO A 113 7.07 11.79 6.75
CA PRO A 113 5.70 12.07 7.20
C PRO A 113 4.77 10.85 7.08
N THR A 114 3.61 10.91 7.75
CA THR A 114 2.58 9.85 7.67
C THR A 114 2.22 9.56 6.22
N ARG A 115 2.00 8.29 5.91
CA ARG A 115 1.66 7.83 4.56
C ARG A 115 0.31 7.15 4.54
N ILE A 116 -0.47 7.38 3.49
CA ILE A 116 -1.73 6.68 3.24
C ILE A 116 -1.66 6.01 1.86
N ILE A 117 -1.91 4.71 1.83
CA ILE A 117 -1.82 3.87 0.62
C ILE A 117 -3.12 3.08 0.49
N PRO A 118 -3.71 2.94 -0.70
CA PRO A 118 -4.83 2.03 -0.91
C PRO A 118 -4.51 0.63 -0.42
N ARG A 119 -5.51 -0.11 0.04
CA ARG A 119 -5.31 -1.52 0.38
C ARG A 119 -4.85 -2.26 -0.87
N ILE A 120 -3.76 -3.01 -0.75
CA ILE A 120 -3.17 -3.77 -1.83
C ILE A 120 -3.20 -5.26 -1.51
N PRO A 121 -3.41 -6.12 -2.52
CA PRO A 121 -3.21 -7.55 -2.37
C PRO A 121 -1.74 -7.84 -2.10
N VAL A 122 -1.49 -8.85 -1.25
CA VAL A 122 -0.16 -9.31 -0.87
C VAL A 122 -0.09 -10.82 -1.03
N TRP A 123 1.10 -11.32 -1.34
CA TRP A 123 1.42 -12.74 -1.18
C TRP A 123 2.28 -12.90 0.06
N ARG A 124 2.36 -14.12 0.60
CA ARG A 124 3.12 -14.40 1.82
C ARG A 124 4.22 -15.42 1.58
N TYR A 125 5.39 -15.11 2.13
CA TYR A 125 6.53 -15.99 2.27
C TYR A 125 6.88 -16.03 3.75
N GLY A 126 6.60 -17.16 4.43
CA GLY A 126 6.76 -17.23 5.88
C GLY A 126 5.89 -16.18 6.59
N ASN A 127 6.52 -15.29 7.37
CA ASN A 127 5.87 -14.17 8.02
C ASN A 127 5.94 -12.87 7.20
N LEU A 128 6.74 -12.84 6.15
CA LEU A 128 6.86 -11.70 5.24
C LEU A 128 5.72 -11.69 4.22
N SER A 129 4.96 -10.60 4.21
CA SER A 129 3.98 -10.28 3.19
C SER A 129 4.63 -9.35 2.16
N ILE A 130 4.50 -9.68 0.87
CA ILE A 130 5.10 -8.92 -0.21
C ILE A 130 3.97 -8.40 -1.12
N PRO A 131 3.99 -7.12 -1.53
CA PRO A 131 3.01 -6.60 -2.47
C PRO A 131 2.91 -7.45 -3.74
N TRP A 132 1.69 -7.80 -4.13
CA TRP A 132 1.44 -8.57 -5.36
C TRP A 132 1.97 -7.86 -6.60
N ASP A 133 1.67 -6.56 -6.70
CA ASP A 133 2.17 -5.70 -7.76
C ASP A 133 3.19 -4.72 -7.16
N THR A 134 4.45 -5.10 -7.27
CA THR A 134 5.60 -4.33 -6.76
C THR A 134 5.73 -2.96 -7.43
N LYS A 135 5.35 -2.85 -8.71
CA LYS A 135 5.39 -1.59 -9.48
C LYS A 135 4.30 -0.64 -9.01
N ARG A 136 3.05 -1.12 -8.92
CA ARG A 136 1.90 -0.35 -8.43
C ARG A 136 2.08 0.07 -6.97
N PHE A 137 2.59 -0.83 -6.12
CA PHE A 137 2.94 -0.48 -4.75
C PHE A 137 3.98 0.63 -4.71
N SER A 138 5.04 0.55 -5.52
CA SER A 138 6.08 1.58 -5.58
C SER A 138 5.51 2.95 -5.98
N GLU A 139 4.59 3.00 -6.94
CA GLU A 139 3.92 4.25 -7.32
C GLU A 139 3.02 4.80 -6.21
N PHE A 140 2.26 3.95 -5.53
CA PHE A 140 1.50 4.37 -4.35
C PHE A 140 2.42 4.89 -3.25
N TRP A 141 3.50 4.17 -2.95
CA TRP A 141 4.47 4.54 -1.92
C TRP A 141 5.12 5.89 -2.22
N LYS A 142 5.49 6.16 -3.48
CA LYS A 142 6.04 7.47 -3.89
C LYS A 142 5.05 8.63 -3.67
N ARG A 143 3.73 8.36 -3.74
CA ARG A 143 2.64 9.37 -3.72
C ARG A 143 1.87 9.40 -2.40
N SER A 144 2.25 8.59 -1.43
CA SER A 144 1.47 8.36 -0.20
C SER A 144 1.66 9.40 0.89
N LYS A 145 2.68 10.26 0.78
CA LYS A 145 3.03 11.24 1.81
C LYS A 145 1.86 12.20 2.04
N VAL A 146 1.39 12.24 3.27
CA VAL A 146 0.40 13.20 3.73
C VAL A 146 1.12 14.50 4.07
N VAL A 147 0.66 15.60 3.47
CA VAL A 147 1.22 16.93 3.72
C VAL A 147 0.19 17.79 4.45
N GLN A 148 0.67 18.64 5.35
CA GLN A 148 -0.21 19.55 6.06
C GLN A 148 -0.80 20.56 5.05
N CYS A 149 -2.12 20.69 5.01
CA CYS A 149 -2.74 21.72 4.19
C CYS A 149 -2.25 23.09 4.66
N ARG A 150 -1.87 23.99 3.74
CA ARG A 150 -1.46 25.37 4.04
C ARG A 150 -2.64 26.23 4.50
N GLY A 151 -3.30 25.92 5.62
CA GLY A 151 -4.22 26.81 6.34
C GLY A 151 -5.31 27.53 5.51
N MET A 152 -5.62 27.06 4.30
CA MET A 152 -6.51 27.77 3.38
C MET A 152 -7.94 27.59 3.87
N LYS A 153 -8.43 28.52 4.67
CA LYS A 153 -9.84 28.58 5.05
C LYS A 153 -10.65 29.05 3.85
N VAL A 154 -11.24 28.11 3.12
CA VAL A 154 -12.21 28.44 2.07
C VAL A 154 -13.52 28.81 2.76
N VAL A 155 -13.83 30.10 2.82
CA VAL A 155 -15.13 30.59 3.29
C VAL A 155 -16.16 30.23 2.21
N ARG A 156 -16.88 29.13 2.40
CA ARG A 156 -18.01 28.76 1.54
C ARG A 156 -19.25 29.53 1.98
N SER A 157 -19.89 30.24 1.04
CA SER A 157 -21.23 30.76 1.29
C SER A 157 -22.17 29.58 1.59
N LYS A 158 -23.13 29.75 2.51
CA LYS A 158 -24.13 28.74 2.91
C LYS A 158 -25.11 28.37 1.78
N ARG A 159 -24.77 28.56 0.51
CA ARG A 159 -25.57 28.07 -0.60
C ARG A 159 -25.54 26.54 -0.58
N SER A 160 -26.71 25.95 -0.82
CA SER A 160 -26.94 24.51 -0.79
C SER A 160 -25.83 23.75 -1.51
N ARG A 161 -25.37 22.64 -0.93
CA ARG A 161 -24.43 21.73 -1.61
C ARG A 161 -25.12 21.30 -2.90
N TYR A 162 -24.59 21.76 -4.04
CA TYR A 162 -25.18 21.47 -5.36
C TYR A 162 -25.12 19.97 -5.69
N LEU A 163 -24.15 19.24 -5.12
CA LEU A 163 -23.97 17.82 -5.34
C LEU A 163 -24.13 17.00 -4.06
N PRO A 164 -24.76 15.81 -4.13
CA PRO A 164 -24.84 14.87 -3.02
C PRO A 164 -23.44 14.35 -2.68
N LEU A 165 -22.91 14.80 -1.53
CA LEU A 165 -21.53 14.55 -1.07
C LEU A 165 -21.13 13.07 -1.14
N GLU A 166 -21.95 12.19 -0.56
CA GLU A 166 -21.64 10.76 -0.49
C GLU A 166 -21.55 10.12 -1.88
N LYS A 167 -22.51 10.45 -2.76
CA LYS A 167 -22.52 9.95 -4.13
C LYS A 167 -21.30 10.47 -4.91
N THR A 168 -20.95 11.74 -4.76
CA THR A 168 -19.74 12.31 -5.38
C THR A 168 -18.47 11.61 -4.90
N LEU A 169 -18.33 11.39 -3.59
CA LEU A 169 -17.18 10.68 -3.03
C LEU A 169 -17.08 9.24 -3.57
N ARG A 170 -18.21 8.52 -3.59
CA ARG A 170 -18.26 7.15 -4.11
C ARG A 170 -17.91 7.08 -5.59
N THR A 171 -18.48 7.96 -6.42
CA THR A 171 -18.18 8.03 -7.85
C THR A 171 -16.73 8.39 -8.12
N MET A 172 -16.16 9.36 -7.38
CA MET A 172 -14.75 9.72 -7.51
C MET A 172 -13.81 8.60 -7.09
N SER A 173 -14.14 7.89 -6.00
CA SER A 173 -13.36 6.72 -5.57
C SER A 173 -13.39 5.63 -6.63
N SER A 174 -14.57 5.34 -7.19
CA SER A 174 -14.72 4.33 -8.24
C SER A 174 -13.95 4.71 -9.51
N LEU A 175 -14.04 5.98 -9.94
CA LEU A 175 -13.28 6.47 -11.10
C LEU A 175 -11.77 6.38 -10.86
N ARG A 176 -11.30 6.73 -9.65
CA ARG A 176 -9.90 6.58 -9.28
C ARG A 176 -9.45 5.13 -9.40
N SER A 177 -10.19 4.19 -8.83
CA SER A 177 -9.86 2.77 -8.91
C SER A 177 -9.77 2.31 -10.36
N TYR A 178 -10.80 2.63 -11.17
CA TYR A 178 -10.82 2.33 -12.60
C TYR A 178 -9.59 2.88 -13.32
N LEU A 179 -9.23 4.15 -13.15
CA LEU A 179 -8.04 4.73 -13.77
C LEU A 179 -6.75 4.01 -13.34
N THR A 180 -6.68 3.62 -12.07
CA THR A 180 -5.48 2.95 -11.54
C THR A 180 -5.31 1.55 -12.13
N ASP A 181 -6.39 0.89 -12.54
CA ASP A 181 -6.32 -0.41 -13.23
C ASP A 181 -5.75 -0.30 -14.64
N PHE A 182 -5.67 0.92 -15.19
CA PHE A 182 -4.96 1.25 -16.43
C PHE A 182 -3.61 1.94 -16.18
N ASP A 183 -3.01 1.77 -14.98
CA ASP A 183 -1.77 2.42 -14.57
C ASP A 183 -1.80 3.96 -14.64
N ILE A 184 -3.00 4.55 -14.55
CA ILE A 184 -3.18 5.99 -14.45
C ILE A 184 -3.38 6.35 -12.98
N TYR A 185 -2.48 7.19 -12.45
CA TYR A 185 -2.48 7.61 -11.05
C TYR A 185 -3.00 9.06 -10.93
N PRO A 186 -4.32 9.28 -10.88
CA PRO A 186 -4.89 10.62 -10.89
C PRO A 186 -4.52 11.37 -9.61
N PHE A 187 -4.26 12.67 -9.76
CA PHE A 187 -4.13 13.60 -8.66
C PHE A 187 -5.30 14.57 -8.68
N LEU A 188 -5.73 15.01 -7.50
CA LEU A 188 -6.77 16.02 -7.41
C LEU A 188 -6.17 17.39 -7.79
N CYS A 189 -6.95 18.20 -8.49
CA CYS A 189 -6.56 19.56 -8.88
C CYS A 189 -7.61 20.58 -8.44
N GLY A 190 -7.15 21.79 -8.10
CA GLY A 190 -7.99 22.96 -7.90
C GLY A 190 -9.11 22.80 -6.86
N GLY A 191 -10.34 23.17 -7.24
CA GLY A 191 -11.51 23.14 -6.37
C GLY A 191 -11.85 21.75 -5.82
N THR A 192 -11.56 20.68 -6.57
CA THR A 192 -11.82 19.30 -6.15
C THR A 192 -10.97 18.90 -4.94
N LEU A 193 -9.75 19.44 -4.85
CA LEU A 193 -8.85 19.26 -3.70
C LEU A 193 -9.34 20.00 -2.46
N LEU A 194 -10.03 21.13 -2.68
CA LEU A 194 -10.59 21.95 -1.60
C LEU A 194 -11.94 21.43 -1.10
N VAL A 195 -12.70 20.67 -1.91
CA VAL A 195 -14.07 20.27 -1.58
C VAL A 195 -14.15 19.11 -0.61
N ASN A 196 -13.21 18.16 -0.63
CA ASN A 196 -13.36 16.89 0.08
C ASN A 196 -12.04 16.31 0.64
N LEU A 197 -11.32 17.09 1.44
CA LEU A 197 -10.27 16.51 2.27
C LEU A 197 -10.54 16.83 3.74
N TRP A 198 -11.06 15.79 4.41
CA TRP A 198 -10.78 15.40 5.79
C TRP A 198 -10.28 16.54 6.67
N LYS A 199 -11.07 16.96 7.67
CA LYS A 199 -10.66 17.81 8.82
C LYS A 199 -9.14 18.15 8.87
N GLY A 200 -8.67 19.06 8.01
CA GLY A 200 -7.29 19.58 8.01
C GLY A 200 -6.17 18.73 7.37
N VAL A 201 -6.44 17.62 6.66
CA VAL A 201 -5.39 16.71 6.12
C VAL A 201 -5.45 16.63 4.60
N CYS A 202 -4.37 17.01 3.90
CA CYS A 202 -4.29 17.00 2.44
C CYS A 202 -3.37 15.87 1.94
N LEU A 203 -3.89 14.97 1.11
CA LEU A 203 -3.06 14.13 0.24
C LEU A 203 -2.69 14.96 -0.98
N LEU A 204 -1.55 15.63 -0.90
CA LEU A 204 -0.94 16.39 -2.00
C LEU A 204 0.49 15.88 -2.13
N LYS A 205 0.86 15.42 -3.33
CA LYS A 205 2.26 15.42 -3.73
C LYS A 205 2.46 16.55 -4.73
N GLN A 206 3.33 17.49 -4.36
CA GLN A 206 3.97 18.43 -5.27
C GLN A 206 4.77 17.64 -6.31
N LEU A 207 4.53 17.98 -7.58
CA LEU A 207 5.51 17.77 -8.64
C LEU A 207 6.77 18.53 -8.24
N ASP A 208 7.86 17.80 -8.01
CA ASP A 208 9.21 18.35 -8.22
C ASP A 208 9.66 17.87 -9.60
#